data_AF-A0A0C3NDV5-F1
#
_entry.id   AF-A0A0C3NDV5-F1
#
_cell.length_a   1.000
_cell.length_b   1.000
_cell.length_c   1.000
_cell.angle_alpha   90.00
_cell.angle_beta   90.00
_cell.angle_gamma   90.00
#
_symmetry.space_group_name_H-M   'P 1'
#
loop_
_entity.id
_entity.type
_entity.pdbx_description
1 polymer ?
#
loop_
_entity_poly.entity_id
_entity_poly.type
_entity_poly.pdbx_seq_one_letter_code
_entity_poly.pdbx_strand_id
1 'polypeptide(L)'
;EWFSLLDQGDDHLELLFAFLHMSGGHNSGLNYRQALDHLSVARDIGGIYARNPDLSHGHRRLNLSRKESVDHITRHHWVGDIIAGHCDL
;
A
#
# COMPACT_ATOMS: atom_id res chain seq x y z
N GLU A 1 -0.11 1.53 -22.86
CA GLU A 1 -0.24 1.90 -21.43
C GLU A 1 0.73 3.03 -21.14
N TRP A 2 0.31 4.04 -20.36
CA TRP A 2 1.15 5.20 -20.04
C TRP A 2 1.86 4.98 -18.71
N PHE A 3 3.18 5.01 -18.73
CA PHE A 3 4.04 4.98 -17.54
C PHE A 3 3.72 6.16 -16.61
N SER A 4 3.49 5.90 -15.32
CA SER A 4 3.36 6.93 -14.28
C SER A 4 4.33 6.67 -13.15
N LEU A 5 4.97 7.73 -12.64
CA LEU A 5 5.76 7.67 -11.42
C LEU A 5 4.91 7.28 -10.20
N LEU A 6 3.60 7.53 -10.25
CA LEU A 6 2.65 7.14 -9.19
C LEU A 6 2.39 5.62 -9.16
N ASP A 7 2.70 4.92 -10.27
CA ASP A 7 2.61 3.45 -10.36
C ASP A 7 3.94 2.76 -9.95
N GLN A 8 4.97 3.53 -9.57
CA GLN A 8 6.29 3.04 -9.12
C GLN A 8 6.44 2.93 -7.59
N GLY A 9 5.39 3.27 -6.83
CA GLY A 9 5.39 3.18 -5.37
C GLY A 9 5.40 1.72 -4.87
N ASP A 10 5.92 1.52 -3.67
CA ASP A 10 5.95 0.22 -2.99
C ASP A 10 4.75 -0.01 -2.05
N ASP A 11 3.76 0.89 -2.04
CA ASP A 11 2.56 0.85 -1.19
C ASP A 11 1.85 -0.50 -1.21
N HIS A 12 1.73 -1.12 -2.39
CA HIS A 12 1.11 -2.43 -2.53
C HIS A 12 1.92 -3.54 -1.86
N LEU A 13 3.26 -3.43 -1.88
CA LEU A 13 4.15 -4.35 -1.19
C LEU A 13 4.13 -4.10 0.32
N GLU A 14 4.17 -2.84 0.76
CA GLU A 14 4.07 -2.47 2.18
C GLU A 14 2.77 -3.00 2.79
N LEU A 15 1.64 -2.85 2.08
CA LEU A 15 0.33 -3.36 2.50
C LEU A 15 0.30 -4.87 2.59
N LEU A 16 0.89 -5.56 1.61
CA LEU A 16 1.00 -7.01 1.64
C LEU A 16 1.86 -7.47 2.82
N PHE A 17 2.96 -6.78 3.11
CA PHE A 17 3.80 -7.03 4.28
C PHE A 17 3.04 -6.80 5.58
N ALA A 18 2.23 -5.75 5.68
CA ALA A 18 1.40 -5.48 6.85
C ALA A 18 0.42 -6.63 7.14
N PHE A 19 -0.27 -7.14 6.11
CA PHE A 19 -1.18 -8.28 6.27
C PHE A 19 -0.44 -9.58 6.62
N LEU A 20 0.73 -9.80 6.03
CA LEU A 20 1.60 -10.92 6.36
C LEU A 20 1.98 -10.88 7.85
N HIS A 21 2.37 -9.72 8.37
CA HIS A 21 2.77 -9.56 9.76
C HIS A 21 1.57 -9.69 10.72
N MET A 22 0.40 -9.17 10.34
CA MET A 22 -0.85 -9.25 11.11
C MET A 22 -1.23 -10.71 11.40
N SER A 23 -1.01 -11.61 10.45
CA SER A 23 -1.32 -13.03 10.60
C SER A 23 -0.45 -13.77 11.65
N GLY A 24 0.67 -13.19 12.09
CA GLY A 24 1.52 -13.73 13.16
C GLY A 24 1.02 -13.43 14.59
N GLY A 25 0.03 -12.55 14.75
CA GLY A 25 -0.51 -12.17 16.07
C GLY A 25 0.57 -11.58 16.99
N HIS A 26 0.70 -12.10 18.21
CA HIS A 26 1.71 -11.64 19.19
C HIS A 26 3.16 -11.98 18.81
N ASN A 27 3.38 -12.89 17.86
CA ASN A 27 4.70 -13.18 17.31
C ASN A 27 4.69 -12.95 15.80
N SER A 28 5.00 -11.72 15.41
CA SER A 28 4.99 -11.30 14.03
C SER A 28 6.21 -11.76 13.23
N GLY A 29 7.22 -12.34 13.91
CA GLY A 29 8.37 -12.95 13.26
C GLY A 29 7.97 -14.24 12.56
N LEU A 30 8.33 -14.36 11.28
CA LEU A 30 8.00 -15.52 10.45
C LEU A 30 9.29 -16.18 9.96
N ASN A 31 9.35 -17.51 10.02
CA ASN A 31 10.32 -18.24 9.23
C ASN A 31 9.85 -18.35 7.78
N TYR A 32 10.74 -18.77 6.88
CA TYR A 32 10.45 -18.84 5.45
C TYR A 32 9.22 -19.69 5.10
N ARG A 33 9.03 -20.84 5.77
CA ARG A 33 7.88 -21.72 5.55
C ARG A 33 6.58 -21.01 5.94
N GLN A 34 6.54 -20.41 7.13
CA GLN A 34 5.38 -19.67 7.63
C GLN A 34 5.06 -18.47 6.73
N ALA A 35 6.08 -17.77 6.23
CA ALA A 35 5.88 -16.67 5.30
C ALA A 35 5.14 -17.11 4.03
N LEU A 36 5.48 -18.28 3.46
CA LEU A 36 4.78 -18.80 2.28
C LEU A 36 3.30 -19.12 2.57
N ASP A 37 3.03 -19.76 3.71
CA ASP A 37 1.67 -20.10 4.11
C ASP A 37 0.84 -18.82 4.34
N HIS A 38 1.42 -17.85 5.06
CA HIS A 38 0.76 -16.59 5.40
C HIS A 38 0.61 -15.65 4.20
N LEU A 39 1.45 -15.76 3.17
CA LEU A 39 1.37 -14.94 1.96
C LEU A 39 0.05 -15.15 1.20
N SER A 40 -0.43 -16.40 1.15
CA SER A 40 -1.73 -16.72 0.53
C SER A 40 -2.88 -16.00 1.24
N VAL A 41 -2.89 -16.08 2.58
CA VAL A 41 -3.89 -15.43 3.43
C VAL A 41 -3.80 -13.91 3.31
N ALA A 42 -2.60 -13.35 3.31
CA ALA A 42 -2.38 -11.91 3.15
C ALA A 42 -2.92 -11.39 1.80
N ARG A 43 -2.73 -12.16 0.72
CA ARG A 43 -3.30 -11.85 -0.60
C ARG A 43 -4.82 -11.88 -0.58
N ASP A 44 -5.41 -12.88 0.07
CA ASP A 44 -6.87 -13.01 0.15
C ASP A 44 -7.49 -11.86 0.94
N ILE A 45 -6.89 -11.48 2.07
CA ILE A 45 -7.28 -10.31 2.88
C ILE A 45 -7.22 -9.03 2.04
N GLY A 46 -6.10 -8.79 1.35
CA GLY A 46 -5.94 -7.62 0.47
C GLY A 46 -7.00 -7.59 -0.64
N GLY A 47 -7.31 -8.74 -1.24
CA GLY A 47 -8.36 -8.86 -2.24
C GLY A 47 -9.76 -8.58 -1.68
N ILE A 48 -10.06 -9.01 -0.45
CA ILE A 48 -11.33 -8.70 0.23
C ILE A 48 -11.46 -7.19 0.43
N TYR A 49 -10.43 -6.53 0.95
CA TYR A 49 -10.47 -5.07 1.16
C TYR A 49 -10.56 -4.29 -0.16
N ALA A 50 -9.84 -4.72 -1.20
CA ALA A 50 -9.93 -4.09 -2.52
C ALA A 50 -11.35 -4.16 -3.13
N ARG A 51 -12.09 -5.23 -2.85
CA ARG A 51 -13.49 -5.38 -3.29
C ARG A 51 -14.51 -4.70 -2.38
N ASN A 52 -14.14 -4.40 -1.14
CA ASN A 52 -15.01 -3.83 -0.11
C ASN A 52 -14.30 -2.62 0.54
N PRO A 53 -14.18 -1.49 -0.19
CA PRO A 53 -13.43 -0.33 0.27
C PRO A 53 -14.04 0.36 1.52
N ASP A 54 -15.29 0.05 1.84
CA ASP A 54 -15.97 0.45 3.07
C ASP A 54 -15.38 -0.21 4.33
N LEU A 55 -14.87 -1.45 4.21
CA LEU A 55 -14.26 -2.18 5.32
C LEU A 55 -12.84 -1.68 5.64
N SER A 56 -12.13 -1.17 4.63
CA SER A 56 -10.78 -0.66 4.77
C SER A 56 -10.50 0.36 3.67
N HIS A 57 -10.18 1.58 4.08
CA HIS A 57 -9.93 2.70 3.16
C HIS A 57 -8.48 2.69 2.60
N GLY A 58 -7.75 1.57 2.75
CA GLY A 58 -6.33 1.46 2.40
C GLY A 58 -5.38 2.04 3.46
N HIS A 59 -4.08 2.01 3.17
CA HIS A 59 -3.08 2.64 4.02
C HIS A 59 -3.23 4.18 3.96
N ARG A 60 -3.83 4.76 5.00
CA ARG A 60 -3.59 6.16 5.35
C ARG A 60 -2.38 6.20 6.26
N ARG A 61 -1.23 6.63 5.75
CA ARG A 61 -0.04 6.84 6.58
C ARG A 61 -0.34 8.03 7.52
N LEU A 62 -0.63 7.74 8.79
CA LEU A 62 -0.70 8.75 9.85
C LEU A 62 0.74 9.19 10.17
N ASN A 63 1.28 10.07 9.34
CA ASN A 63 2.59 10.62 9.56
C ASN A 63 2.54 11.54 10.80
N LEU A 64 3.47 11.35 11.75
CA LEU A 64 3.59 12.18 12.97
C LEU A 64 3.86 13.66 12.64
N SER A 65 4.27 13.96 11.40
CA SER A 65 4.17 15.28 10.79
C SER A 65 3.23 15.17 9.58
N ARG A 66 2.23 16.08 9.47
CA ARG A 66 1.18 16.07 8.44
C ARG A 66 1.69 16.39 7.01
N LYS A 67 2.72 15.71 6.54
CA LYS A 67 3.16 15.75 5.14
C LYS A 67 3.01 14.35 4.57
N GLU A 68 2.06 14.18 3.66
CA GLU A 68 2.12 13.09 2.70
C GLU A 68 3.40 13.30 1.90
N SER A 69 4.34 12.36 2.02
CA SER A 69 5.50 12.34 1.15
C SER A 69 5.00 11.95 -0.25
N VAL A 70 5.53 12.64 -1.26
CA VAL A 70 5.11 12.61 -2.68
C VAL A 70 5.11 11.19 -3.28
N ASP A 71 5.82 10.30 -2.62
CA ASP A 71 6.05 8.88 -2.85
C ASP A 71 4.79 7.99 -2.73
N HIS A 72 3.67 8.49 -2.19
CA HIS A 72 2.48 7.67 -1.92
C HIS A 72 1.17 8.20 -2.55
N ILE A 73 1.25 9.07 -3.56
CA ILE A 73 0.04 9.60 -4.20
C ILE A 73 -0.45 8.63 -5.27
N THR A 74 -1.59 8.00 -5.06
CA THR A 74 -2.19 7.13 -6.08
C THR A 74 -2.75 7.95 -7.25
N ARG A 75 -2.67 7.43 -8.48
CA ARG A 75 -3.21 8.08 -9.70
C ARG A 75 -4.65 8.56 -9.60
N HIS A 76 -5.50 7.85 -8.85
CA HIS A 76 -6.91 8.20 -8.66
C HIS A 76 -7.13 9.48 -7.83
N HIS A 77 -6.20 9.81 -6.93
CA HIS A 77 -6.31 10.98 -6.05
C HIS A 77 -5.64 12.23 -6.62
N TRP A 78 -4.91 12.11 -7.73
CA TRP A 78 -4.20 13.22 -8.35
C TRP A 78 -5.10 13.96 -9.35
N VAL A 79 -5.35 15.25 -9.11
CA VAL A 79 -6.25 16.10 -9.93
C VAL A 79 -5.47 17.11 -10.81
N GLY A 80 -4.13 17.13 -10.72
CA GLY A 80 -3.27 18.08 -11.44
C GLY A 80 -2.60 17.53 -12.70
N ASP A 81 -1.95 18.40 -13.48
CA ASP A 81 -1.17 18.01 -14.66
C ASP A 81 0.21 17.48 -14.26
N ILE A 82 0.63 16.35 -14.86
CA ILE A 82 1.98 15.79 -14.67
C ILE A 82 2.88 16.26 -15.83
N ILE A 83 3.28 17.52 -15.80
CA ILE A 83 4.24 18.08 -16.75
C ILE A 83 5.59 18.22 -16.05
N ALA A 84 6.62 17.56 -16.59
CA ALA A 84 7.98 17.69 -16.10
C ALA A 84 8.40 19.18 -16.13
N GLY A 85 8.76 19.72 -14.96
CA GLY A 85 9.13 21.13 -14.78
C GLY A 85 8.03 22.04 -14.23
N HIS A 86 6.82 21.52 -13.97
CA HIS A 86 5.71 22.27 -13.37
C HIS A 86 5.05 21.45 -12.25
N CYS A 87 5.82 21.10 -11.22
CA CYS A 87 5.34 20.34 -10.07
C CYS A 87 5.19 21.29 -8.86
N ASP A 88 3.96 21.72 -8.58
CA ASP A 88 3.57 22.41 -7.36
C ASP A 88 3.16 21.38 -6.31
N LEU A 89 4.18 20.90 -5.58
CA LEU A 89 4.02 19.99 -4.44
C LEU A 89 3.59 20.72 -3.17
#